data_AF-A0A1E5G5Q4-F1
#
_entry.id   AF-A0A1E5G5Q4-F1
#
_cell.length_a   1.000
_cell.length_b   1.000
_cell.length_c   1.000
_cell.angle_alpha   90.00
_cell.angle_beta   90.00
_cell.angle_gamma   90.00
#
_symmetry.space_group_name_H-M   'P 1'
#
loop_
_entity.id
_entity.type
_entity.pdbx_description
1 polymer ?
#
loop_
_entity_poly.entity_id
_entity_poly.type
_entity_poly.pdbx_seq_one_letter_code
_entity_poly.pdbx_strand_id
1 'polypeptide(L)'
;MKMPAYDQNYARKMLKNIDEITQFNELLFTHDEVVTEFVKVECTGCGETHLSPQVILNPYGYGTEGAVLLGQHHTCSKCGLDSKIIEPIYQLLSKVKKYDLYDNLETVV
;
A
#
# COMPACT_ATOMS: atom_id res chain seq x y z
N MET A 1 -4.17 -20.75 -11.72
CA MET A 1 -2.85 -20.29 -12.18
C MET A 1 -2.14 -19.78 -10.93
N LYS A 2 -1.03 -20.39 -10.48
CA LYS A 2 -0.36 -19.96 -9.23
C LYS A 2 0.32 -18.62 -9.48
N MET A 3 -0.03 -17.60 -8.72
CA MET A 3 0.70 -16.33 -8.69
C MET A 3 2.19 -16.60 -8.46
N PRO A 4 3.10 -15.82 -9.08
CA PRO A 4 4.50 -15.92 -8.73
C PRO A 4 4.66 -15.54 -7.25
N ALA A 5 5.03 -16.50 -6.41
CA ALA A 5 5.27 -16.32 -4.98
C ALA A 5 6.38 -15.29 -4.66
N TYR A 6 6.99 -14.68 -5.67
CA TYR A 6 8.07 -13.71 -5.54
C TYR A 6 7.56 -12.37 -4.96
N ASP A 7 6.48 -11.81 -5.49
CA ASP A 7 6.00 -10.49 -5.08
C ASP A 7 5.35 -10.49 -3.69
N GLN A 8 4.73 -11.61 -3.29
CA GLN A 8 4.19 -11.77 -1.93
C GLN A 8 5.29 -11.78 -0.86
N ASN A 9 6.38 -12.49 -1.11
CA ASN A 9 7.51 -12.56 -0.18
C ASN A 9 8.27 -11.24 -0.10
N TYR A 10 8.36 -10.52 -1.22
CA TYR A 10 8.94 -9.19 -1.25
C TYR A 10 8.07 -8.20 -0.46
N ALA A 11 6.76 -8.14 -0.73
CA ALA A 11 5.80 -7.31 0.00
C ALA A 11 5.88 -7.57 1.52
N ARG A 12 5.83 -8.83 1.96
CA ARG A 12 5.96 -9.20 3.39
C ARG A 12 7.23 -8.70 4.06
N LYS A 13 8.34 -8.55 3.32
CA LYS A 13 9.61 -8.02 3.89
C LYS A 13 9.60 -6.51 4.05
N MET A 14 8.72 -5.80 3.32
CA MET A 14 8.61 -4.35 3.39
C MET A 14 7.63 -3.87 4.46
N LEU A 15 6.62 -4.69 4.76
CA LEU A 15 5.70 -4.45 5.88
C LEU A 15 6.44 -4.73 7.19
N LYS A 16 6.60 -3.69 8.00
CA LYS A 16 7.37 -3.74 9.25
C LYS A 16 6.47 -3.76 10.47
N ASN A 17 5.24 -3.26 10.34
CA ASN A 17 4.32 -3.13 11.45
C ASN A 17 3.28 -4.27 11.43
N ILE A 18 2.81 -4.66 12.62
CA ILE A 18 1.95 -5.82 12.79
C ILE A 18 0.56 -5.64 12.18
N ASP A 19 0.04 -4.41 12.22
CA ASP A 19 -1.20 -3.98 11.60
C ASP A 19 -1.12 -4.09 10.07
N GLU A 20 -0.02 -3.64 9.46
CA GLU A 20 0.25 -3.80 8.02
C GLU A 20 0.24 -5.28 7.62
N ILE A 21 0.98 -6.11 8.37
CA ILE A 21 1.08 -7.55 8.10
C ILE A 21 -0.29 -8.22 8.24
N THR A 22 -1.09 -7.80 9.23
CA THR A 22 -2.44 -8.33 9.47
C THR A 22 -3.37 -7.98 8.31
N GLN A 23 -3.42 -6.69 7.93
CA GLN A 23 -4.22 -6.23 6.80
C GLN A 23 -3.81 -6.94 5.50
N PHE A 24 -2.51 -7.10 5.27
CA PHE A 24 -2.00 -7.82 4.10
C PHE A 24 -2.47 -9.27 4.09
N ASN A 25 -2.39 -9.98 5.22
CA ASN A 25 -2.84 -11.37 5.32
C ASN A 25 -4.35 -11.51 5.09
N GLU A 26 -5.16 -10.60 5.62
CA GLU A 26 -6.62 -10.60 5.44
C GLU A 26 -7.01 -10.40 3.97
N LEU A 27 -6.32 -9.48 3.30
CA LEU A 27 -6.60 -9.14 1.90
C LEU A 27 -5.98 -10.13 0.91
N LEU A 28 -4.90 -10.83 1.28
CA LEU A 28 -4.21 -11.78 0.41
C LEU A 28 -5.12 -12.94 -0.06
N PHE A 29 -6.13 -13.29 0.73
CA PHE A 29 -7.09 -14.35 0.36
C PHE A 29 -8.21 -13.87 -0.56
N THR A 30 -8.39 -12.56 -0.70
CA THR A 30 -9.42 -11.93 -1.53
C THR A 30 -8.85 -11.24 -2.78
N HIS A 31 -7.52 -11.15 -2.89
CA HIS A 31 -6.80 -10.48 -3.97
C HIS A 31 -5.71 -11.42 -4.53
N ASP A 32 -5.82 -11.80 -5.81
CA ASP A 32 -4.87 -12.74 -6.44
C ASP A 32 -3.71 -12.07 -7.19
N GLU A 33 -3.41 -10.80 -6.92
CA GLU A 33 -2.19 -10.14 -7.38
C GLU A 33 -1.62 -9.22 -6.29
N VAL A 34 -0.30 -9.26 -6.11
CA VAL A 34 0.44 -8.39 -5.18
C VAL A 34 1.48 -7.64 -5.99
N VAL A 35 1.45 -6.32 -5.92
CA VAL A 35 2.39 -5.42 -6.58
C VAL A 35 3.06 -4.55 -5.53
N THR A 36 4.33 -4.22 -5.75
CA THR A 36 5.00 -3.17 -4.98
C THR A 36 5.43 -2.07 -5.93
N GLU A 37 5.03 -0.85 -5.61
CA GLU A 37 5.45 0.34 -6.34
C GLU A 37 6.10 1.36 -5.40
N PHE A 38 6.70 2.41 -5.95
CA PHE A 38 7.32 3.49 -5.16
C PHE A 38 6.43 4.74 -5.14
N VAL A 39 6.14 5.22 -3.94
CA VAL A 39 5.48 6.51 -3.69
C VAL A 39 6.49 7.55 -3.24
N LYS A 40 6.22 8.83 -3.55
CA LYS A 40 7.04 9.93 -3.05
C LYS A 40 6.51 10.37 -1.70
N VAL A 41 7.41 10.40 -0.72
CA VAL A 41 7.10 10.74 0.66
C VAL A 41 7.98 11.88 1.15
N GLU A 42 7.46 12.68 2.07
CA GLU A 42 8.18 13.74 2.77
C GLU A 42 8.29 13.39 4.25
N CYS A 43 9.51 13.40 4.78
CA CYS A 43 9.74 13.16 6.20
C CYS A 43 9.16 14.29 7.06
N THR A 44 8.33 13.94 8.05
CA THR A 44 7.70 14.90 8.97
C THR A 44 8.69 15.61 9.89
N GLY A 45 9.83 14.96 10.21
CA GLY A 45 10.88 15.54 11.05
C GLY A 45 11.87 16.46 10.33
N CYS A 46 12.50 16.01 9.26
CA CYS A 46 13.58 16.74 8.58
C CYS A 46 13.19 17.37 7.23
N GLY A 47 11.96 17.16 6.75
CA GLY A 47 11.48 17.68 5.46
C GLY A 47 12.08 17.02 4.22
N GLU A 48 12.91 15.98 4.39
CA GLU A 48 13.55 15.31 3.26
C GLU A 48 12.54 14.49 2.44
N THR A 49 12.58 14.67 1.13
CA THR A 49 11.75 13.93 0.19
C THR A 49 12.50 12.72 -0.34
N HIS A 50 11.84 11.55 -0.36
CA HIS A 50 12.41 10.32 -0.90
C HIS A 50 11.34 9.40 -1.47
N LEU A 51 11.77 8.34 -2.17
CA LEU A 51 10.89 7.27 -2.63
C LEU A 51 10.79 6.18 -1.56
N SER A 52 9.58 5.71 -1.30
CA SER A 52 9.30 4.65 -0.34
C SER A 52 8.41 3.59 -0.97
N PRO A 53 8.66 2.29 -0.73
CA PRO A 53 7.84 1.24 -1.30
C PRO A 53 6.43 1.25 -0.68
N GLN A 54 5.44 0.96 -1.53
CA GLN A 54 4.03 0.84 -1.21
C GLN A 54 3.52 -0.49 -1.74
N VAL A 55 2.94 -1.30 -0.86
CA VAL A 55 2.28 -2.56 -1.25
C VAL A 55 0.88 -2.28 -1.77
N ILE A 56 0.54 -2.92 -2.89
CA ILE A 56 -0.76 -2.87 -3.55
C ILE A 56 -1.26 -4.30 -3.74
N LEU A 57 -2.51 -4.54 -3.38
CA LEU A 57 -3.21 -5.80 -3.60
C LEU A 57 -4.26 -5.61 -4.70
N ASN A 58 -4.30 -6.49 -5.69
CA ASN A 58 -5.17 -6.37 -6.85
C ASN A 58 -6.04 -7.64 -7.03
N PRO A 59 -7.37 -7.53 -7.20
CA PRO A 59 -8.20 -8.68 -7.52
C PRO A 59 -7.96 -9.12 -8.98
N TYR A 60 -7.76 -10.42 -9.21
CA TYR A 60 -7.45 -10.94 -10.54
C TYR A 60 -8.60 -10.71 -11.52
N GLY A 61 -8.25 -10.25 -12.73
CA GLY A 61 -9.20 -10.11 -13.84
C GLY A 61 -10.00 -8.80 -13.90
N TYR A 62 -9.81 -7.88 -12.95
CA TYR A 62 -10.52 -6.58 -12.91
C TYR A 62 -9.66 -5.36 -13.29
N GLY A 63 -8.42 -5.56 -13.76
CA GLY A 63 -7.50 -4.44 -14.03
C GLY A 63 -7.10 -3.75 -12.72
N THR A 64 -7.02 -2.42 -12.67
CA THR A 64 -6.78 -1.67 -11.42
C THR A 64 -8.07 -1.41 -10.62
N GLU A 65 -9.23 -1.86 -11.12
CA GLU A 65 -10.52 -1.63 -10.50
C GLU A 65 -10.68 -2.57 -9.29
N GLY A 66 -10.76 -1.98 -8.10
CA GLY A 66 -10.81 -2.74 -6.85
C GLY A 66 -9.44 -3.10 -6.28
N ALA A 67 -8.34 -2.59 -6.84
CA ALA A 67 -7.06 -2.62 -6.15
C ALA A 67 -7.16 -1.94 -4.78
N VAL A 68 -6.33 -2.35 -3.84
CA VAL A 68 -6.27 -1.81 -2.49
C VAL A 68 -4.83 -1.39 -2.23
N LEU A 69 -4.63 -0.12 -1.91
CA LEU A 69 -3.38 0.35 -1.33
C LEU A 69 -3.39 -0.01 0.14
N LEU A 70 -2.36 -0.73 0.57
CA LEU A 70 -2.22 -1.07 1.98
C LEU A 70 -1.92 0.19 2.80
N GLY A 71 -2.54 0.35 3.97
CA GLY A 71 -2.15 1.40 4.91
C GLY A 71 -0.78 1.05 5.48
N GLN A 72 0.29 1.67 4.96
CA GLN A 72 1.68 1.34 5.30
C GLN A 72 2.42 2.55 5.86
N HIS A 73 3.29 2.32 6.85
CA HIS A 73 4.17 3.34 7.40
C HIS A 73 5.38 3.56 6.49
N HIS A 74 5.69 4.83 6.24
CA HIS A 74 6.88 5.24 5.50
C HIS A 74 7.88 5.90 6.46
N THR A 75 9.00 5.24 6.73
CA THR A 75 10.02 5.76 7.66
C THR A 75 11.17 6.43 6.91
N CYS A 76 11.57 7.61 7.36
CA CYS A 76 12.73 8.31 6.83
C CYS A 76 14.02 7.58 7.17
N SER A 77 14.85 7.30 6.16
CA SER A 77 16.16 6.64 6.34
C SER A 77 17.18 7.48 7.14
N LYS A 78 17.02 8.81 7.15
CA LYS A 78 17.97 9.73 7.77
C LYS A 78 17.72 9.97 9.25
N CYS A 79 16.47 10.24 9.62
CA CYS A 79 16.13 10.57 11.02
C CYS A 79 15.21 9.54 11.69
N GLY A 80 14.77 8.49 10.98
CA GLY A 80 13.95 7.42 11.54
C GLY A 80 12.51 7.80 11.88
N LEU A 81 12.08 9.02 11.55
CA LEU A 81 10.72 9.51 11.79
C LEU A 81 9.79 9.20 10.63
N ASP A 82 8.49 9.30 10.88
CA ASP A 82 7.46 9.02 9.89
C ASP A 82 7.48 10.03 8.74
N SER A 83 7.07 9.55 7.58
CA SER A 83 6.97 10.31 6.34
C SER A 83 5.54 10.23 5.82
N LYS A 84 5.03 11.35 5.32
CA LYS A 84 3.70 11.45 4.70
C LYS A 84 3.83 11.29 3.19
N ILE A 85 2.88 10.63 2.56
CA ILE A 85 2.80 10.57 1.09
C ILE A 85 2.47 11.96 0.56
N ILE A 86 3.30 12.46 -0.37
CA ILE A 86 3.06 13.74 -1.05
C ILE A 86 2.72 13.57 -2.53
N GLU A 87 3.08 12.43 -3.12
CA GLU A 87 2.69 12.06 -4.49
C GLU A 87 2.17 10.62 -4.46
N PRO A 88 0.83 10.44 -4.44
CA PRO A 88 0.26 9.11 -4.34
C PRO A 88 0.31 8.41 -5.70
N ILE A 89 0.43 7.08 -5.66
CA ILE A 89 0.43 6.21 -6.85
C ILE A 89 -0.91 6.20 -7.60
N TYR A 90 -1.98 6.84 -7.07
CA TYR A 90 -3.31 6.89 -7.72
C TYR A 90 -3.30 7.54 -9.12
N GLN A 91 -2.35 8.44 -9.39
CA GLN A 91 -2.20 9.01 -10.74
C GLN A 91 -1.60 7.98 -11.72
N LEU A 92 -0.77 7.06 -11.24
CA LEU A 92 -0.21 5.94 -12.02
C LEU A 92 -1.21 4.78 -12.14
N LEU A 93 -2.04 4.56 -11.12
CA LEU A 93 -3.08 3.54 -11.08
C LEU A 93 -4.44 4.21 -11.29
N SER A 94 -4.80 4.46 -12.53
CA SER A 94 -5.93 5.32 -12.92
C SER A 94 -7.33 4.97 -12.36
N LYS A 95 -7.50 3.95 -11.50
CA LYS A 95 -8.81 3.49 -10.97
C LYS A 95 -8.80 2.80 -9.58
N VAL A 96 -7.95 3.19 -8.63
CA VAL A 96 -7.93 2.51 -7.31
C VAL A 96 -8.94 3.10 -6.33
N LYS A 97 -9.73 2.24 -5.64
CA LYS A 97 -10.58 2.65 -4.51
C LYS A 97 -9.73 2.73 -3.24
N LYS A 98 -9.70 3.90 -2.61
CA LYS A 98 -9.02 4.11 -1.31
C LYS A 98 -9.92 3.56 -0.21
N TYR A 99 -9.40 2.66 0.62
CA TYR A 99 -10.00 2.31 1.90
C TYR A 99 -9.22 3.05 2.98
N ASP A 100 -9.75 4.18 3.45
CA ASP A 100 -9.20 4.85 4.62
C ASP A 100 -9.58 4.03 5.87
N LEU A 101 -8.61 3.82 6.76
CA LEU A 101 -8.72 3.05 8.02
C LEU A 101 -9.78 3.57 9.01
N TYR A 102 -10.52 4.64 8.66
CA TYR A 102 -11.55 5.27 9.48
C TYR A 102 -12.91 5.45 8.78
N ASP A 103 -13.17 4.76 7.66
CA ASP A 103 -14.50 4.79 7.08
C ASP A 103 -15.43 3.88 7.89
N ASN A 104 -16.02 4.48 8.92
CA ASN A 104 -17.35 4.13 9.37
C ASN A 104 -18.23 3.98 8.14
N LEU A 105 -18.81 2.78 7.99
CA LEU A 105 -19.82 2.43 6.99
C LEU A 105 -21.03 3.37 7.12
N GLU A 106 -20.96 4.56 6.54
CA GLU A 106 -22.16 5.31 6.20
C GLU A 106 -22.54 4.97 4.75
N THR A 107 -23.55 4.12 4.66
CA THR A 107 -24.24 3.75 3.44
C THR A 107 -24.90 5.01 2.88
N VAL A 108 -24.43 5.50 1.73
CA VAL A 108 -25.19 6.50 0.98
C VAL A 108 -26.20 5.75 0.12
N VAL A 109 -27.48 6.00 0.42
CA VAL A 109 -28.69 5.45 -0.22
C VAL A 109 -28.80 5.85 -1.68
#